data_AF-A0A7C8M5W4-F1
#
_entry.id   AF-A0A7C8M5W4-F1
#
_cell.length_a   1.000
_cell.length_b   1.000
_cell.length_c   1.000
_cell.angle_alpha   90.00
_cell.angle_beta   90.00
_cell.angle_gamma   90.00
#
_symmetry.space_group_name_H-M   'P 1'
#
loop_
_entity.id
_entity.type
_entity.pdbx_description
1 polymer ?
#
loop_
_entity_poly.entity_id
_entity_poly.type
_entity_poly.pdbx_seq_one_letter_code
_entity_poly.pdbx_strand_id
1 'polypeptide(L)'
;MKVSILATVLAFSSTIWAVALPNPVDNANTNGLTNPNDNAGLLSLDDDMANDNYLPSTYYADDDTAPGTSTVASVLNPSLGINCRGSIMCMSCGGQAELASIALGIPDKGRYVNGEQIACTNHCFGTIHTKWDGLCIFPQFLAKGQEISGASVKHKVKELIKKCDKCGSVPFSGDDIYKGEITINFVRKGCGNRVCKS
;
A
#
# COMPACT_ATOMS: atom_id res chain seq x y z
N MET A 1 42.78 -26.57 54.99
CA MET A 1 43.55 -26.02 53.84
C MET A 1 42.58 -25.25 52.96
N LYS A 2 42.67 -23.92 52.91
CA LYS A 2 41.82 -23.05 52.08
C LYS A 2 42.66 -22.57 50.91
N VAL A 3 42.31 -22.97 49.69
CA VAL A 3 42.96 -22.52 48.46
C VAL A 3 42.16 -21.34 47.93
N SER A 4 42.75 -20.15 47.96
CA SER A 4 42.17 -18.92 47.41
C SER A 4 42.71 -18.74 45.99
N ILE A 5 41.83 -18.84 44.98
CA ILE A 5 42.19 -18.62 43.58
C ILE A 5 41.95 -17.14 43.27
N LEU A 6 43.05 -16.42 43.06
CA LEU A 6 43.08 -15.01 42.69
C LEU A 6 42.77 -14.91 41.18
N ALA A 7 41.63 -14.31 40.81
CA ALA A 7 41.27 -14.06 39.42
C ALA A 7 41.87 -12.71 38.97
N THR A 8 42.84 -12.75 38.06
CA THR A 8 43.41 -11.57 37.40
C THR A 8 42.49 -11.12 36.27
N VAL A 9 41.86 -9.95 36.41
CA VAL A 9 41.10 -9.29 35.34
C VAL A 9 42.05 -8.44 34.51
N LEU A 10 42.30 -8.84 33.27
CA LEU A 10 42.99 -8.02 32.27
C LEU A 10 41.97 -7.10 31.59
N ALA A 11 42.08 -5.80 31.86
CA ALA A 11 41.32 -4.76 31.17
C ALA A 11 41.99 -4.44 29.82
N PHE A 12 41.32 -4.77 28.71
CA PHE A 12 41.70 -4.27 27.39
C PHE A 12 41.06 -2.90 27.16
N SER A 13 41.88 -1.86 27.21
CA SER A 13 41.52 -0.51 26.76
C SER A 13 41.64 -0.46 25.24
N SER A 14 40.52 -0.32 24.53
CA SER A 14 40.50 -0.06 23.10
C SER A 14 40.07 1.38 22.87
N THR A 15 41.05 2.22 22.54
CA THR A 15 40.86 3.59 22.08
C THR A 15 40.29 3.57 20.66
N ILE A 16 39.01 3.88 20.52
CA ILE A 16 38.38 4.12 19.22
C ILE A 16 38.65 5.57 18.81
N TRP A 17 39.39 5.75 17.72
CA TRP A 17 39.57 7.05 17.07
C TRP A 17 38.30 7.40 16.30
N ALA A 18 37.69 8.53 16.66
CA ALA A 18 36.58 9.13 15.93
C ALA A 18 37.10 9.74 14.62
N VAL A 19 36.62 9.24 13.48
CA VAL A 19 36.80 9.90 12.18
C VAL A 19 35.58 10.79 11.96
N ALA A 20 35.80 12.10 11.99
CA ALA A 20 34.80 13.11 11.66
C ALA A 20 34.50 13.08 10.16
N LEU A 21 33.23 12.88 9.80
CA LEU A 21 32.73 13.10 8.44
C LEU A 21 32.24 14.56 8.31
N PRO A 22 32.54 15.25 7.20
CA PRO A 22 32.07 16.61 6.97
C PRO A 22 30.57 16.64 6.64
N ASN A 23 29.89 17.67 7.19
CA ASN A 23 28.47 17.98 6.98
C ASN A 23 28.14 18.24 5.49
N PRO A 24 26.96 17.85 5.00
CA PRO A 24 26.47 18.29 3.71
C PRO A 24 26.06 19.77 3.75
N VAL A 25 26.41 20.46 2.68
CA VAL A 25 26.21 21.89 2.41
C VAL A 25 24.76 22.14 2.03
N ASP A 26 24.05 22.93 2.85
CA ASP A 26 22.87 23.67 2.40
C ASP A 26 23.35 24.94 1.69
N ASN A 27 22.99 25.15 0.41
CA ASN A 27 22.38 26.42 0.00
C ASN A 27 21.80 26.34 -1.41
N ALA A 28 20.56 26.82 -1.51
CA ALA A 28 19.85 27.11 -2.74
C ALA A 28 20.54 28.24 -3.53
N ASN A 29 20.42 28.21 -4.85
CA ASN A 29 20.31 29.45 -5.60
C ASN A 29 19.39 29.27 -6.83
N THR A 30 18.32 30.06 -6.76
CA THR A 30 17.39 30.46 -7.80
C THR A 30 18.09 31.10 -9.00
N ASN A 31 17.67 30.76 -10.22
CA ASN A 31 17.45 31.75 -11.28
C ASN A 31 16.65 31.13 -12.42
N GLY A 32 15.56 31.81 -12.76
CA GLY A 32 14.60 31.39 -13.76
C GLY A 32 15.12 31.53 -15.19
N LEU A 33 14.59 30.65 -16.04
CA LEU A 33 14.40 30.91 -17.45
C LEU A 33 12.93 30.59 -17.75
N THR A 34 12.13 31.65 -17.83
CA THR A 34 10.79 31.65 -18.40
C THR A 34 10.88 31.34 -19.90
N ASN A 35 10.25 30.26 -20.35
CA ASN A 35 9.90 30.10 -21.76
C ASN A 35 8.38 30.29 -21.88
N PRO A 36 7.90 31.31 -22.60
CA PRO A 36 6.49 31.64 -22.70
C PRO A 36 5.84 30.79 -23.80
N ASN A 37 5.20 29.67 -23.44
CA ASN A 37 4.18 29.03 -24.28
C ASN A 37 3.16 28.16 -23.51
N ASP A 38 3.07 28.28 -22.19
CA ASP A 38 2.10 27.53 -21.40
C ASP A 38 0.86 28.39 -21.15
N ASN A 39 -0.05 28.39 -22.11
CA ASN A 39 -1.41 28.89 -21.94
C ASN A 39 -2.37 27.70 -21.96
N ALA A 40 -2.53 27.05 -20.80
CA ALA A 40 -3.71 26.25 -20.49
C ALA A 40 -3.93 26.19 -18.97
N GLY A 41 -4.83 27.07 -18.51
CA GLY A 41 -5.75 26.77 -17.41
C GLY A 41 -5.15 26.44 -16.05
N LEU A 42 -4.91 27.49 -15.25
CA LEU A 42 -4.99 27.45 -13.80
C LEU A 42 -6.32 26.81 -13.36
N LEU A 43 -6.26 25.59 -12.83
CA LEU A 43 -7.26 25.08 -11.90
C LEU A 43 -6.57 24.74 -10.58
N SER A 44 -7.17 25.28 -9.53
CA SER A 44 -6.80 25.24 -8.12
C SER A 44 -6.35 23.87 -7.62
N LEU A 45 -5.16 23.83 -7.01
CA LEU A 45 -4.68 22.72 -6.19
C LEU A 45 -5.20 22.91 -4.76
N ASP A 46 -6.49 22.71 -4.55
CA ASP A 46 -7.07 22.58 -3.22
C ASP A 46 -7.96 21.32 -3.21
N ASP A 47 -7.67 20.45 -2.24
CA ASP A 47 -8.48 19.36 -1.69
C ASP A 47 -8.70 18.04 -2.50
N ASP A 48 -8.38 16.92 -1.83
CA ASP A 48 -8.93 15.57 -2.02
C ASP A 48 -8.67 14.76 -3.31
N MET A 49 -7.43 14.28 -3.50
CA MET A 49 -7.14 13.18 -4.44
C MET A 49 -6.44 11.98 -3.76
N ALA A 50 -7.07 11.46 -2.71
CA ALA A 50 -6.93 10.04 -2.40
C ALA A 50 -7.84 9.27 -3.37
N ASN A 51 -7.29 8.27 -4.07
CA ASN A 51 -7.98 7.38 -5.00
C ASN A 51 -8.17 7.86 -6.44
N ASP A 52 -7.06 8.06 -7.16
CA ASP A 52 -7.13 7.99 -8.63
C ASP A 52 -6.92 6.54 -9.10
N ASN A 53 -8.07 5.88 -9.32
CA ASN A 53 -8.31 4.82 -10.30
C ASN A 53 -7.70 3.43 -10.07
N TYR A 54 -8.19 2.72 -9.03
CA TYR A 54 -8.63 1.34 -9.27
C TYR A 54 -10.15 1.33 -9.44
N LEU A 55 -10.59 1.61 -10.67
CA LEU A 55 -11.90 1.17 -11.12
C LEU A 55 -11.79 -0.34 -11.43
N PRO A 56 -12.71 -1.19 -10.97
CA PRO A 56 -12.73 -2.58 -11.39
C PRO A 56 -12.77 -2.63 -12.92
N SER A 57 -12.01 -3.56 -13.53
CA SER A 57 -11.79 -3.75 -14.97
C SER A 57 -13.06 -4.04 -15.81
N THR A 58 -14.26 -3.68 -15.34
CA THR A 58 -15.51 -3.82 -16.09
C THR A 58 -15.92 -2.53 -16.83
N TYR A 59 -15.07 -1.49 -16.86
CA TYR A 59 -15.37 -0.21 -17.52
C TYR A 59 -14.58 0.05 -18.82
N TYR A 60 -14.17 -1.00 -19.52
CA TYR A 60 -13.83 -0.93 -20.94
C TYR A 60 -14.75 -1.91 -21.68
N ALA A 61 -15.99 -1.49 -21.88
CA ALA A 61 -16.74 -1.97 -23.03
C ALA A 61 -16.35 -1.00 -24.15
N ASP A 62 -15.55 -1.48 -25.11
CA ASP A 62 -15.38 -0.77 -26.38
C ASP A 62 -16.75 -0.69 -27.05
N ASP A 63 -17.40 0.47 -26.92
CA ASP A 63 -18.68 0.80 -27.56
C ASP A 63 -18.39 1.35 -28.96
N ASP A 64 -18.13 0.43 -29.89
CA ASP A 64 -18.17 0.71 -31.33
C ASP A 64 -19.19 -0.23 -32.00
N THR A 65 -20.47 -0.18 -31.62
CA THR A 65 -21.52 -0.66 -32.54
C THR A 65 -22.89 0.01 -32.34
N ALA A 66 -23.37 0.56 -33.46
CA ALA A 66 -24.65 1.21 -33.77
C ALA A 66 -25.93 0.76 -33.00
N PRO A 67 -26.98 1.62 -32.95
CA PRO A 67 -28.17 1.39 -32.14
C PRO A 67 -29.10 0.35 -32.77
N GLY A 68 -28.93 -0.91 -32.38
CA GLY A 68 -29.90 -1.98 -32.58
C GLY A 68 -30.33 -2.51 -31.23
N THR A 69 -31.65 -2.53 -30.99
CA THR A 69 -32.31 -3.04 -29.79
C THR A 69 -31.64 -4.29 -29.21
N SER A 70 -30.91 -4.14 -28.10
CA SER A 70 -30.29 -5.25 -27.39
C SER A 70 -30.81 -5.26 -25.96
N THR A 71 -31.55 -6.30 -25.62
CA THR A 71 -31.86 -6.66 -24.24
C THR A 71 -30.55 -6.70 -23.46
N VAL A 72 -30.35 -5.73 -22.57
CA VAL A 72 -29.24 -5.74 -21.62
C VAL A 72 -29.44 -6.92 -20.68
N ALA A 73 -28.95 -8.09 -21.11
CA ALA A 73 -28.62 -9.14 -20.17
C ALA A 73 -27.63 -8.50 -19.20
N SER A 74 -28.09 -8.24 -17.97
CA SER A 74 -27.21 -7.95 -16.85
C SER A 74 -26.18 -9.07 -16.85
N VAL A 75 -24.96 -8.76 -17.32
CA VAL A 75 -23.80 -9.59 -17.05
C VAL A 75 -23.62 -9.45 -15.54
N LEU A 76 -24.34 -10.29 -14.80
CA LEU A 76 -24.11 -10.52 -13.39
C LEU A 76 -22.64 -10.83 -13.30
N ASN A 77 -21.87 -9.88 -12.78
CA ASN A 77 -20.45 -10.03 -12.58
C ASN A 77 -20.23 -11.38 -11.91
N PRO A 78 -19.57 -12.34 -12.57
CA PRO A 78 -19.31 -13.62 -11.95
C PRO A 78 -18.57 -13.29 -10.66
N SER A 79 -19.12 -13.80 -9.57
CA SER A 79 -18.55 -13.75 -8.24
C SER A 79 -17.03 -13.93 -8.34
N LEU A 80 -16.27 -12.82 -8.27
CA LEU A 80 -14.88 -12.83 -8.71
C LEU A 80 -14.00 -13.64 -7.74
N GLY A 81 -14.51 -13.90 -6.53
CA GLY A 81 -13.82 -14.61 -5.49
C GLY A 81 -12.48 -13.95 -5.15
N ILE A 82 -11.55 -14.76 -4.64
CA ILE A 82 -10.15 -14.33 -4.50
C ILE A 82 -9.55 -14.15 -5.90
N ASN A 83 -8.97 -12.99 -6.16
CA ASN A 83 -8.36 -12.67 -7.45
C ASN A 83 -7.09 -11.83 -7.27
N CYS A 84 -6.23 -11.80 -8.28
CA CYS A 84 -4.95 -11.09 -8.27
C CYS A 84 -4.94 -9.84 -9.16
N ARG A 85 -6.11 -9.19 -9.30
CA ARG A 85 -6.23 -7.95 -10.07
C ARG A 85 -5.78 -6.75 -9.22
N GLY A 86 -5.18 -5.77 -9.87
CA GLY A 86 -4.65 -4.58 -9.21
C GLY A 86 -4.12 -3.58 -10.23
N SER A 87 -3.50 -2.51 -9.74
CA SER A 87 -2.84 -1.51 -10.57
C SER A 87 -1.66 -2.14 -11.33
N ILE A 88 -1.39 -1.66 -12.54
CA ILE A 88 -0.16 -2.01 -13.27
C ILE A 88 1.10 -1.68 -12.45
N MET A 89 1.01 -0.66 -11.59
CA MET A 89 2.11 -0.24 -10.71
C MET A 89 2.48 -1.30 -9.68
N CYS A 90 1.60 -2.28 -9.41
CA CYS A 90 1.93 -3.42 -8.57
C CYS A 90 3.15 -4.19 -9.10
N MET A 91 3.35 -4.23 -10.43
CA MET A 91 4.51 -4.91 -11.03
C MET A 91 5.84 -4.29 -10.62
N SER A 92 5.86 -2.97 -10.37
CA SER A 92 7.05 -2.23 -9.92
C SER A 92 7.26 -2.28 -8.41
N CYS A 93 6.36 -2.91 -7.66
CA CYS A 93 6.46 -3.05 -6.21
C CYS A 93 6.94 -4.44 -5.81
N GLY A 94 7.75 -4.48 -4.75
CA GLY A 94 8.13 -5.68 -4.01
C GLY A 94 7.56 -5.66 -2.60
N GLY A 95 8.14 -6.47 -1.72
CA GLY A 95 7.84 -6.42 -0.30
C GLY A 95 6.56 -7.15 0.11
N GLN A 96 6.07 -8.13 -0.64
CA GLN A 96 4.90 -8.91 -0.20
C GLN A 96 5.18 -9.66 1.12
N ALA A 97 6.37 -10.25 1.27
CA ALA A 97 6.80 -10.89 2.51
C ALA A 97 6.90 -9.88 3.68
N GLU A 98 7.31 -8.65 3.38
CA GLU A 98 7.34 -7.56 4.37
C GLU A 98 5.91 -7.13 4.73
N LEU A 99 5.02 -6.98 3.74
CA LEU A 99 3.61 -6.67 3.96
C LEU A 99 2.93 -7.76 4.81
N ALA A 100 3.24 -9.03 4.57
CA ALA A 100 2.81 -10.14 5.42
C ALA A 100 3.29 -9.98 6.86
N SER A 101 4.55 -9.57 7.04
CA SER A 101 5.15 -9.36 8.37
C SER A 101 4.52 -8.16 9.08
N ILE A 102 4.29 -7.05 8.38
CA ILE A 102 3.60 -5.87 8.92
C ILE A 102 2.16 -6.21 9.28
N ALA A 103 1.47 -7.02 8.47
CA ALA A 103 0.10 -7.44 8.73
C ALA A 103 -0.04 -8.20 10.06
N LEU A 104 1.00 -8.90 10.53
CA LEU A 104 0.99 -9.52 11.86
C LEU A 104 0.86 -8.50 12.99
N GLY A 105 1.33 -7.28 12.79
CA GLY A 105 1.23 -6.17 13.74
C GLY A 105 -0.14 -5.52 13.80
N ILE A 106 -1.09 -5.88 12.93
CA ILE A 106 -2.46 -5.34 12.94
C ILE A 106 -3.17 -5.80 14.24
N PRO A 107 -3.65 -4.86 15.08
CA PRO A 107 -4.36 -5.20 16.31
C PRO A 107 -5.65 -5.98 16.02
N ASP A 108 -5.87 -7.12 16.67
CA ASP A 108 -7.06 -7.96 16.43
C ASP A 108 -8.38 -7.22 16.65
N LYS A 109 -8.39 -6.32 17.63
CA LYS A 109 -9.54 -5.50 18.01
C LYS A 109 -9.65 -4.17 17.25
N GLY A 110 -8.71 -3.89 16.34
CA GLY A 110 -8.79 -2.72 15.45
C GLY A 110 -10.09 -2.75 14.64
N ARG A 111 -10.64 -1.58 14.37
CA ARG A 111 -11.86 -1.37 13.59
C ARG A 111 -11.49 -0.55 12.38
N TYR A 112 -11.77 -1.09 11.19
CA TYR A 112 -11.38 -0.45 9.94
C TYR A 112 -12.60 -0.23 9.06
N VAL A 113 -12.66 0.94 8.44
CA VAL A 113 -13.77 1.37 7.57
C VAL A 113 -13.36 1.38 6.11
N ASN A 114 -14.36 1.48 5.23
CA ASN A 114 -14.18 1.46 3.78
C ASN A 114 -13.13 2.49 3.32
N GLY A 115 -12.12 2.04 2.57
CA GLY A 115 -11.04 2.87 2.02
C GLY A 115 -9.90 3.17 2.99
N GLU A 116 -10.02 2.81 4.27
CA GLU A 116 -8.99 3.07 5.26
C GLU A 116 -7.72 2.24 5.00
N GLN A 117 -6.57 2.90 4.87
CA GLN A 117 -5.28 2.22 4.78
C GLN A 117 -4.91 1.65 6.15
N ILE A 118 -4.73 0.34 6.21
CA ILE A 118 -4.47 -0.40 7.45
C ILE A 118 -2.98 -0.62 7.67
N ALA A 119 -2.27 -1.00 6.61
CA ALA A 119 -0.84 -1.28 6.63
C ALA A 119 -0.28 -1.13 5.22
N CYS A 120 0.93 -0.59 5.11
CA CYS A 120 1.58 -0.36 3.83
C CYS A 120 3.03 -0.87 3.83
N THR A 121 3.55 -1.11 2.64
CA THR A 121 4.99 -1.10 2.33
C THR A 121 5.29 0.03 1.36
N ASN A 122 6.53 0.48 1.26
CA ASN A 122 7.02 1.52 0.35
C ASN A 122 8.13 1.01 -0.57
N HIS A 123 8.19 -0.31 -0.77
CA HIS A 123 9.14 -0.97 -1.66
C HIS A 123 8.64 -0.98 -3.11
N CYS A 124 8.41 0.20 -3.69
CA CYS A 124 8.18 0.34 -5.11
C CYS A 124 9.41 0.94 -5.80
N PHE A 125 9.85 0.32 -6.89
CA PHE A 125 11.09 0.67 -7.59
C PHE A 125 10.80 1.53 -8.82
N GLY A 126 11.66 2.53 -9.07
CA GLY A 126 11.60 3.39 -10.25
C GLY A 126 11.60 4.88 -9.91
N THR A 127 11.91 5.72 -10.90
CA THR A 127 12.09 7.18 -10.73
C THR A 127 10.79 7.94 -10.42
N ILE A 128 9.64 7.29 -10.61
CA ILE A 128 8.31 7.90 -10.44
C ILE A 128 7.70 7.67 -9.05
N HIS A 129 8.39 6.95 -8.16
CA HIS A 129 7.88 6.58 -6.84
C HIS A 129 8.45 7.46 -5.75
N THR A 130 7.58 7.93 -4.87
CA THR A 130 7.96 8.61 -3.63
C THR A 130 8.18 7.60 -2.51
N LYS A 131 8.81 8.02 -1.40
CA LYS A 131 8.99 7.19 -0.20
C LYS A 131 7.69 6.73 0.47
N TRP A 132 6.55 7.24 0.02
CA TRP A 132 5.23 6.91 0.52
C TRP A 132 4.43 6.07 -0.48
N ASP A 133 4.89 5.92 -1.72
CA ASP A 133 4.20 5.10 -2.69
C ASP A 133 4.48 3.63 -2.43
N GLY A 134 3.44 2.80 -2.54
CA GLY A 134 3.48 1.55 -1.82
C GLY A 134 2.36 0.58 -2.12
N LEU A 135 2.52 -0.66 -1.66
CA LEU A 135 1.41 -1.60 -1.56
C LEU A 135 0.74 -1.39 -0.21
N CYS A 136 -0.56 -1.17 -0.22
CA CYS A 136 -1.34 -0.98 1.00
C CYS A 136 -2.48 -1.99 1.08
N ILE A 137 -2.77 -2.40 2.31
CA ILE A 137 -3.95 -3.17 2.69
C ILE A 137 -5.05 -2.18 3.07
N PHE A 138 -6.23 -2.31 2.49
CA PHE A 138 -7.41 -1.53 2.85
C PHE A 138 -8.68 -2.32 2.53
N PRO A 139 -9.79 -2.08 3.24
CA PRO A 139 -11.06 -2.70 2.90
C PRO A 139 -11.83 -1.87 1.87
N GLN A 140 -12.57 -2.53 1.01
CA GLN A 140 -13.42 -1.89 0.00
C GLN A 140 -14.80 -2.55 -0.05
N PHE A 141 -15.75 -1.85 -0.68
CA PHE A 141 -17.15 -2.28 -0.86
C PHE A 141 -17.86 -2.69 0.43
N LEU A 142 -17.43 -2.15 1.58
CA LEU A 142 -18.16 -2.33 2.83
C LEU A 142 -19.50 -1.58 2.77
N ALA A 143 -20.54 -2.14 3.38
CA ALA A 143 -21.80 -1.42 3.53
C ALA A 143 -21.62 -0.17 4.40
N LYS A 144 -22.51 0.81 4.24
CA LYS A 144 -22.47 2.05 5.04
C LYS A 144 -22.53 1.73 6.54
N GLY A 145 -21.57 2.27 7.30
CA GLY A 145 -21.47 2.05 8.75
C GLY A 145 -20.93 0.68 9.16
N GLN A 146 -20.54 -0.16 8.20
CA GLN A 146 -19.88 -1.42 8.47
C GLN A 146 -18.39 -1.18 8.77
N GLU A 147 -17.92 -1.85 9.82
CA GLU A 147 -16.51 -1.94 10.18
C GLU A 147 -16.05 -3.39 10.14
N ILE A 148 -14.78 -3.59 9.89
CA ILE A 148 -14.16 -4.91 9.98
C ILE A 148 -13.13 -4.96 11.10
N SER A 149 -12.98 -6.14 11.70
CA SER A 149 -11.98 -6.36 12.74
C SER A 149 -10.58 -6.56 12.15
N GLY A 150 -9.54 -6.16 12.86
CA GLY A 150 -8.16 -6.48 12.47
C GLY A 150 -7.88 -7.98 12.40
N ALA A 151 -8.56 -8.80 13.22
CA ALA A 151 -8.49 -10.25 13.10
C ALA A 151 -8.99 -10.74 11.73
N SER A 152 -10.12 -10.20 11.26
CA SER A 152 -10.67 -10.49 9.92
C SER A 152 -9.72 -10.03 8.81
N VAL A 153 -9.13 -8.84 8.94
CA VAL A 153 -8.12 -8.31 8.00
C VAL A 153 -6.95 -9.29 7.90
N LYS A 154 -6.33 -9.66 9.02
CA LYS A 154 -5.18 -10.58 9.04
C LYS A 154 -5.48 -11.92 8.38
N HIS A 155 -6.65 -12.49 8.69
CA HIS A 155 -7.09 -13.74 8.09
C HIS A 155 -7.17 -13.63 6.56
N LYS A 156 -7.82 -12.57 6.07
CA LYS A 156 -8.02 -12.32 4.64
C LYS A 156 -6.72 -12.01 3.90
N VAL A 157 -5.86 -11.17 4.47
CA VAL A 157 -4.50 -10.91 3.93
C VAL A 157 -3.71 -12.21 3.78
N LYS A 158 -3.79 -13.13 4.76
CA LYS A 158 -3.13 -14.43 4.69
C LYS A 158 -3.68 -15.31 3.55
N GLU A 159 -4.98 -15.27 3.28
CA GLU A 159 -5.56 -15.98 2.13
C GLU A 159 -5.06 -15.40 0.81
N LEU A 160 -4.97 -14.07 0.72
CA LEU A 160 -4.59 -13.38 -0.50
C LEU A 160 -3.11 -13.59 -0.84
N ILE A 161 -2.21 -13.46 0.14
CA ILE A 161 -0.76 -13.63 -0.05
C ILE A 161 -0.39 -15.08 -0.44
N LYS A 162 -1.23 -16.06 -0.10
CA LYS A 162 -1.04 -17.44 -0.57
C LYS A 162 -1.36 -17.65 -2.04
N LYS A 163 -2.17 -16.78 -2.65
CA LYS A 163 -2.70 -16.96 -4.01
C LYS A 163 -2.14 -15.95 -5.00
N CYS A 164 -1.84 -14.74 -4.55
CA CYS A 164 -1.35 -13.65 -5.37
C CYS A 164 0.07 -13.29 -4.95
N ASP A 165 0.89 -12.83 -5.87
CA ASP A 165 2.30 -12.48 -5.60
C ASP A 165 2.48 -11.01 -5.17
N LYS A 166 1.59 -10.12 -5.59
CA LYS A 166 1.71 -8.67 -5.31
C LYS A 166 0.40 -8.06 -4.84
N CYS A 167 -0.54 -7.93 -5.77
CA CYS A 167 -1.83 -7.29 -5.56
C CYS A 167 -2.98 -8.26 -5.76
N GLY A 168 -4.14 -7.91 -5.24
CA GLY A 168 -5.35 -8.68 -5.38
C GLY A 168 -6.42 -8.28 -4.37
N SER A 169 -7.54 -8.98 -4.45
CA SER A 169 -8.63 -8.83 -3.51
C SER A 169 -9.17 -10.17 -3.03
N VAL A 170 -9.73 -10.18 -1.82
CA VAL A 170 -10.42 -11.32 -1.23
C VAL A 170 -11.73 -10.88 -0.55
N PRO A 171 -12.88 -11.45 -0.92
CA PRO A 171 -14.16 -11.13 -0.31
C PRO A 171 -14.23 -11.58 1.16
N PHE A 172 -15.00 -10.86 1.99
CA PHE A 172 -15.27 -11.28 3.37
C PHE A 172 -16.21 -12.48 3.45
N SER A 173 -17.19 -12.56 2.55
CA SER A 173 -18.23 -13.59 2.57
C SER A 173 -18.58 -14.05 1.15
N GLY A 174 -18.60 -15.36 0.94
CA GLY A 174 -18.82 -15.97 -0.36
C GLY A 174 -17.79 -15.52 -1.40
N ASP A 175 -18.21 -15.46 -2.65
CA ASP A 175 -17.35 -15.08 -3.77
C ASP A 175 -17.66 -13.65 -4.28
N ASP A 176 -18.54 -12.91 -3.61
CA ASP A 176 -19.10 -11.63 -4.08
C ASP A 176 -18.32 -10.45 -3.47
N ILE A 177 -17.42 -9.88 -4.27
CA ILE A 177 -16.56 -8.76 -3.86
C ILE A 177 -17.33 -7.47 -3.55
N TYR A 178 -18.55 -7.31 -4.06
CA TYR A 178 -19.38 -6.13 -3.81
C TYR A 178 -20.04 -6.16 -2.43
N LYS A 179 -19.86 -7.23 -1.66
CA LYS A 179 -20.30 -7.36 -0.26
C LYS A 179 -19.17 -7.13 0.74
N GLY A 180 -18.08 -6.53 0.28
CA GLY A 180 -16.92 -6.20 1.08
C GLY A 180 -15.76 -7.13 0.81
N GLU A 181 -14.58 -6.53 0.67
CA GLU A 181 -13.33 -7.25 0.45
C GLU A 181 -12.16 -6.61 1.21
N ILE A 182 -11.10 -7.39 1.40
CA ILE A 182 -9.76 -6.86 1.62
C ILE A 182 -9.04 -6.78 0.28
N THR A 183 -8.44 -5.63 0.03
CA THR A 183 -7.66 -5.34 -1.16
C THR A 183 -6.21 -5.07 -0.76
N ILE A 184 -5.27 -5.65 -1.50
CA ILE A 184 -3.87 -5.21 -1.54
C ILE A 184 -3.64 -4.58 -2.90
N ASN A 185 -3.35 -3.28 -2.94
CA ASN A 185 -3.08 -2.59 -4.18
C ASN A 185 -2.01 -1.50 -4.02
N PHE A 186 -1.50 -1.01 -5.15
CA PHE A 186 -0.67 0.17 -5.20
C PHE A 186 -1.47 1.41 -4.77
N VAL A 187 -0.88 2.23 -3.91
CA VAL A 187 -1.43 3.50 -3.43
C VAL A 187 -0.34 4.56 -3.46
N ARG A 188 -0.72 5.78 -3.87
CA ARG A 188 0.09 6.99 -3.69
C ARG A 188 -0.11 7.52 -2.27
N LYS A 189 0.95 8.01 -1.63
CA LYS A 189 0.88 8.56 -0.26
C LYS A 189 0.39 7.53 0.79
N GLY A 190 0.96 6.34 0.75
CA GLY A 190 0.82 5.34 1.79
C GLY A 190 1.42 5.75 3.13
N CYS A 191 1.16 4.97 4.17
CA CYS A 191 1.70 5.23 5.51
C CYS A 191 3.14 4.71 5.72
N GLY A 192 3.87 4.30 4.67
CA GLY A 192 5.21 3.72 4.76
C GLY A 192 5.23 2.28 5.32
N ASN A 193 6.41 1.71 5.57
CA ASN A 193 6.60 0.32 6.04
C ASN A 193 6.12 0.09 7.48
N ARG A 194 4.81 0.15 7.72
CA ARG A 194 4.19 -0.05 9.04
C ARG A 194 2.69 -0.27 8.94
N VAL A 195 2.12 -0.65 10.09
CA VAL A 195 0.68 -0.48 10.35
C VAL A 195 0.39 1.02 10.43
N CYS A 196 -0.64 1.46 9.71
CA CYS A 196 -1.05 2.86 9.69
C CYS A 196 -1.71 3.24 11.03
N LYS A 197 -1.61 4.52 11.40
CA LYS A 197 -2.33 5.04 12.56
C LYS A 197 -3.74 5.39 12.10
N SER A 198 -4.72 4.72 12.70
CA SER A 198 -6.15 5.06 12.64
C SER A 198 -6.45 6.30 13.47
#